data_AF-A0A2D5GCL6-F1
#
_entry.id   AF-A0A2D5GCL6-F1
#
_cell.length_a   1.000
_cell.length_b   1.000
_cell.length_c   1.000
_cell.angle_alpha   90.00
_cell.angle_beta   90.00
_cell.angle_gamma   90.00
#
_symmetry.space_group_name_H-M   'P 1'
#
loop_
_entity.id
_entity.type
_entity.pdbx_description
1 polymer ?
#
loop_
_entity_poly.entity_id
_entity_poly.type
_entity_poly.pdbx_seq_one_letter_code
_entity_poly.pdbx_strand_id
1 'polypeptide(L)'
;MCSRSFSKATNSLAELKEAIRFHCQIACEKLRKQNSFAQAVLVTIRTNSNRFGPQHKEARAYPLPQATDDTALILKYAQEQLELLHQPGLRYQKAGVMLLDLIPHHPMQLGLFQKEQASISEQGQKRRQLMQTMDQLNNKIGKQAVGFGLARKEANWQMKMAHRSPRYTTCWQEIPVVKAK
;
A
#
# COMPACT_ATOMS: atom_id res chain seq x y z
N MET A 1 -7.57 -0.69 4.02
CA MET A 1 -6.25 -0.35 4.60
C MET A 1 -5.21 -1.42 4.24
N CYS A 2 -3.98 -1.00 3.93
CA CYS A 2 -2.82 -1.86 3.73
C CYS A 2 -1.67 -1.40 4.64
N SER A 3 -1.22 -2.25 5.57
CA SER A 3 -0.11 -1.93 6.48
C SER A 3 0.66 -3.19 6.85
N ARG A 4 1.94 -3.05 7.22
CA ARG A 4 2.74 -4.14 7.78
C ARG A 4 3.69 -3.61 8.84
N SER A 5 4.01 -4.49 9.80
CA SER A 5 5.06 -4.24 10.78
C SER A 5 6.41 -4.67 10.20
N PHE A 6 7.44 -3.84 10.40
CA PHE A 6 8.81 -4.15 10.04
C PHE A 6 9.37 -5.23 10.97
N SER A 7 10.18 -6.13 10.41
CA SER A 7 10.88 -7.16 11.16
C SER A 7 11.92 -6.57 12.11
N LYS A 8 12.58 -5.49 11.69
CA LYS A 8 13.46 -4.65 12.49
C LYS A 8 12.95 -3.22 12.41
N ALA A 9 12.84 -2.54 13.56
CA ALA A 9 12.44 -1.15 13.57
C ALA A 9 13.46 -0.29 12.81
N THR A 10 12.98 0.63 11.97
CA THR A 10 13.80 1.43 11.07
C THR A 10 13.65 2.92 11.34
N ASN A 11 14.75 3.66 11.26
CA ASN A 11 14.76 5.12 11.25
C ASN A 11 14.94 5.69 9.83
N SER A 12 15.16 4.83 8.84
CA SER A 12 15.45 5.23 7.46
C SER A 12 14.17 5.67 6.74
N LEU A 13 14.12 6.94 6.36
CA LEU A 13 13.04 7.47 5.52
C LEU A 13 12.93 6.70 4.21
N ALA A 14 14.05 6.26 3.61
CA ALA A 14 14.05 5.51 2.37
C ALA A 14 13.33 4.15 2.51
N GLU A 15 13.55 3.43 3.62
CA GLU A 15 12.86 2.16 3.89
C GLU A 15 11.36 2.37 4.15
N LEU A 16 10.99 3.45 4.85
CA LEU A 16 9.59 3.81 5.06
C LEU A 16 8.90 4.17 3.73
N LYS A 17 9.57 4.95 2.87
CA LYS A 17 9.10 5.32 1.54
C LYS A 17 8.88 4.08 0.67
N GLU A 18 9.79 3.11 0.72
CA GLU A 18 9.65 1.84 0.02
C GLU A 18 8.43 1.04 0.52
N ALA A 19 8.25 0.94 1.84
CA ALA A 19 7.10 0.25 2.44
C ALA A 19 5.76 0.92 2.07
N ILE A 20 5.68 2.26 2.15
CA ILE A 20 4.50 3.02 1.76
C ILE A 20 4.21 2.83 0.27
N ARG A 21 5.24 2.81 -0.59
CA ARG A 21 5.08 2.55 -2.03
C ARG A 21 4.42 1.21 -2.31
N PHE A 22 4.95 0.17 -1.68
CA PHE A 22 4.42 -1.18 -1.79
C PHE A 22 2.98 -1.29 -1.27
N HIS A 23 2.69 -0.72 -0.10
CA HIS A 23 1.34 -0.76 0.47
C HIS A 23 0.33 0.05 -0.33
N CYS A 24 0.75 1.19 -0.89
CA CYS A 24 -0.06 2.02 -1.77
C CYS A 24 -0.47 1.25 -3.02
N GLN A 25 0.46 0.54 -3.67
CA GLN A 25 0.14 -0.30 -4.83
C GLN A 25 -0.91 -1.36 -4.54
N ILE A 26 -0.74 -2.12 -3.45
CA ILE A 26 -1.73 -3.13 -3.05
C ILE A 26 -3.08 -2.47 -2.76
N ALA A 27 -3.09 -1.33 -2.07
CA ALA A 27 -4.32 -0.63 -1.75
C ALA A 27 -5.05 -0.17 -3.01
N CYS A 28 -4.33 0.38 -3.99
CA CYS A 28 -4.90 0.84 -5.25
C CYS A 28 -5.35 -0.31 -6.15
N GLU A 29 -4.63 -1.42 -6.19
CA GLU A 29 -5.06 -2.64 -6.92
C GLU A 29 -6.38 -3.17 -6.34
N LYS A 30 -6.51 -3.21 -5.00
CA LYS A 30 -7.77 -3.58 -4.35
C LYS A 30 -8.89 -2.58 -4.65
N LEU A 31 -8.56 -1.28 -4.64
CA LEU A 31 -9.50 -0.21 -4.97
C LEU A 31 -10.09 -0.36 -6.38
N ARG A 32 -9.25 -0.69 -7.36
CA ARG A 32 -9.69 -0.95 -8.73
C ARG A 32 -10.48 -2.25 -8.87
N LYS A 33 -10.11 -3.30 -8.14
CA LYS A 33 -10.87 -4.56 -8.08
C LYS A 33 -12.29 -4.39 -7.56
N GLN A 34 -12.53 -3.43 -6.66
CA GLN A 34 -13.87 -3.09 -6.15
C GLN A 34 -14.57 -1.98 -6.96
N ASN A 35 -14.03 -1.58 -8.13
CA ASN A 35 -14.58 -0.52 -8.97
C ASN A 35 -14.94 0.75 -8.19
N SER A 36 -14.02 1.24 -7.36
CA SER A 36 -14.20 2.50 -6.61
C SER A 36 -13.04 3.48 -6.82
N PHE A 37 -13.27 4.76 -6.58
CA PHE A 37 -12.26 5.80 -6.43
C PHE A 37 -12.06 6.15 -4.96
N ALA A 38 -10.89 6.68 -4.59
CA ALA A 38 -10.66 7.26 -3.26
C ALA A 38 -10.63 8.78 -3.33
N GLN A 39 -11.20 9.46 -2.33
CA GLN A 39 -11.14 10.91 -2.21
C GLN A 39 -10.09 11.38 -1.21
N ALA A 40 -9.55 10.49 -0.37
CA ALA A 40 -8.46 10.82 0.54
C ALA A 40 -7.52 9.64 0.76
N VAL A 41 -6.28 9.96 1.14
CA VAL A 41 -5.26 8.99 1.53
C VAL A 41 -4.79 9.28 2.94
N LEU A 42 -4.77 8.25 3.79
CA LEU A 42 -4.27 8.30 5.15
C LEU A 42 -2.97 7.52 5.24
N VAL A 43 -1.90 8.19 5.63
CA VAL A 43 -0.60 7.58 5.91
C VAL A 43 -0.44 7.42 7.41
N THR A 44 0.02 6.26 7.84
CA THR A 44 0.19 5.91 9.25
C THR A 44 1.61 5.42 9.50
N ILE A 45 2.25 5.92 10.55
CA ILE A 45 3.53 5.41 11.05
C ILE A 45 3.50 5.26 12.56
N ARG A 46 4.19 4.25 13.09
CA ARG A 46 4.21 3.97 14.52
C ARG A 46 5.50 3.30 14.97
N THR A 47 6.02 3.73 16.11
CA THR A 47 7.11 3.07 16.84
C THR A 47 6.58 1.93 17.71
N ASN A 48 7.48 1.10 18.23
CA ASN A 48 7.09 -0.02 19.08
C ASN A 48 6.68 0.47 20.48
N SER A 49 5.40 0.33 20.84
CA SER A 49 4.88 0.69 22.17
C SER A 49 5.35 -0.26 23.28
N ASN A 50 5.78 -1.46 22.94
CA ASN A 50 6.18 -2.50 23.89
C ASN A 50 7.69 -2.44 24.21
N ARG A 51 8.44 -1.52 23.61
CA ARG A 51 9.83 -1.25 23.96
C ARG A 51 9.93 0.01 24.80
N PHE A 52 10.85 0.01 25.76
CA PHE A 52 11.25 1.22 26.47
C PHE A 52 11.89 2.21 25.48
N GLY A 53 11.50 3.47 25.60
CA GLY A 53 11.98 4.57 24.77
C GLY A 53 10.87 5.47 24.22
N PRO A 54 11.22 6.44 23.36
CA PRO A 54 10.27 7.39 22.79
C PRO A 54 9.17 6.68 21.97
N GLN A 55 7.92 6.96 22.33
CA GLN A 55 6.75 6.45 21.63
C GLN A 55 6.22 7.50 20.66
N HIS A 56 5.97 7.09 19.43
CA HIS A 56 5.39 7.94 18.40
C HIS A 56 4.43 7.11 17.57
N LYS A 57 3.21 7.61 17.47
CA LYS A 57 2.13 7.03 16.67
C LYS A 57 1.40 8.20 16.07
N GLU A 58 1.49 8.30 14.75
CA GLU A 58 0.89 9.42 14.05
C GLU A 58 0.28 8.95 12.74
N ALA A 59 -0.77 9.65 12.34
CA ALA A 59 -1.51 9.39 11.14
C ALA A 59 -1.90 10.72 10.52
N ARG A 60 -1.71 10.87 9.22
CA ARG A 60 -2.04 12.09 8.48
C ARG A 60 -2.89 11.76 7.27
N ALA A 61 -4.08 12.31 7.25
CA ALA A 61 -5.00 12.23 6.12
C ALA A 61 -4.72 13.39 5.17
N TYR A 62 -4.81 13.12 3.87
CA TYR A 62 -4.72 14.12 2.83
C TYR A 62 -5.90 13.96 1.87
N PRO A 63 -6.76 14.98 1.72
CA PRO A 63 -7.80 14.99 0.72
C PRO A 63 -7.18 15.12 -0.67
N LEU A 64 -7.52 14.21 -1.56
CA LEU A 64 -7.08 14.23 -2.95
C LEU A 64 -7.84 15.35 -3.70
N PRO A 65 -7.18 16.13 -4.56
CA PRO A 65 -7.84 17.18 -5.33
C PRO A 65 -9.00 16.68 -6.20
N GLN A 66 -8.93 15.41 -6.61
CA GLN A 66 -9.97 14.71 -7.33
C GLN A 66 -10.00 13.25 -6.88
N ALA A 67 -11.20 12.66 -6.82
CA ALA A 67 -11.37 11.24 -6.59
C ALA A 67 -10.59 10.44 -7.64
N THR A 68 -9.70 9.54 -7.21
CA THR A 68 -8.85 8.79 -8.14
C THR A 68 -8.54 7.38 -7.63
N ASP A 69 -8.23 6.50 -8.57
CA ASP A 69 -7.71 5.14 -8.40
C ASP A 69 -6.29 5.02 -9.00
N ASP A 70 -5.72 6.12 -9.48
CA ASP A 70 -4.39 6.16 -10.09
C ASP A 70 -3.31 6.00 -9.01
N THR A 71 -2.59 4.88 -9.10
CA THR A 71 -1.56 4.52 -8.12
C THR A 71 -0.46 5.57 -8.03
N ALA A 72 -0.05 6.20 -9.13
CA ALA A 72 1.04 7.17 -9.15
C ALA A 72 0.64 8.48 -8.47
N LEU A 73 -0.60 8.95 -8.67
CA LEU A 73 -1.11 10.15 -7.98
C LEU A 73 -1.23 9.91 -6.48
N ILE A 74 -1.88 8.82 -6.08
CA ILE A 74 -2.07 8.48 -4.67
C ILE A 74 -0.70 8.28 -3.99
N LEU A 75 0.23 7.61 -4.68
CA LEU A 75 1.57 7.39 -4.17
C LEU A 75 2.33 8.71 -3.95
N LYS A 76 2.24 9.67 -4.87
CA LYS A 76 2.87 10.98 -4.74
C LYS A 76 2.45 11.64 -3.42
N TYR A 77 1.14 11.80 -3.21
CA TYR A 77 0.62 12.42 -2.00
C TYR A 77 0.95 11.61 -0.74
N ALA A 78 0.91 10.28 -0.79
CA ALA A 78 1.29 9.44 0.33
C ALA A 78 2.77 9.59 0.72
N GLN A 79 3.67 9.78 -0.25
CA GLN A 79 5.09 10.03 0.03
C GLN A 79 5.31 11.40 0.66
N GLU A 80 4.64 12.43 0.15
CA GLU A 80 4.68 13.78 0.73
C GLU A 80 4.17 13.78 2.18
N GLN A 81 3.06 13.09 2.46
CA GLN A 81 2.55 12.98 3.84
C GLN A 81 3.49 12.18 4.74
N LEU A 82 4.17 11.15 4.22
CA LEU A 82 5.14 10.38 4.99
C LEU A 82 6.33 11.25 5.41
N GLU A 83 6.84 12.10 4.52
CA GLU A 83 7.95 13.01 4.82
C GLU A 83 7.61 13.95 5.97
N LEU A 84 6.37 14.45 6.00
CA LEU A 84 5.89 15.33 7.07
C LEU A 84 5.66 14.61 8.40
N LEU A 85 5.35 13.31 8.36
CA LEU A 85 5.16 12.48 9.55
C LEU A 85 6.49 11.99 10.14
N HIS A 86 7.52 11.83 9.30
CA HIS A 86 8.80 11.26 9.72
C HIS A 86 9.54 12.20 10.68
N GLN A 87 9.92 11.65 11.83
CA GLN A 87 10.75 12.34 12.80
C GLN A 87 12.13 11.67 12.88
N PRO A 88 13.22 12.42 12.60
CA PRO A 88 14.57 11.90 12.76
C PRO A 88 14.82 11.37 14.18
N GLY A 89 15.60 10.29 14.29
CA GLY A 89 15.97 9.68 15.57
C GLY A 89 14.97 8.64 16.10
N LEU A 90 13.74 8.59 15.60
CA LEU A 90 12.76 7.58 15.97
C LEU A 90 12.88 6.30 15.14
N ARG A 91 12.63 5.15 15.77
CA ARG A 91 12.64 3.83 15.12
C ARG A 91 11.23 3.31 14.95
N TYR A 92 10.74 3.35 13.72
CA TYR A 92 9.41 2.94 13.34
C TYR A 92 9.32 1.42 13.18
N GLN A 93 8.29 0.83 13.78
CA GLN A 93 7.99 -0.61 13.74
C GLN A 93 6.84 -0.90 12.79
N LYS A 94 6.02 0.08 12.39
CA LYS A 94 4.92 -0.11 11.45
C LYS A 94 4.71 1.11 10.55
N ALA A 95 4.38 0.86 9.29
CA ALA A 95 3.91 1.86 8.36
C ALA A 95 2.73 1.32 7.54
N GLY A 96 1.87 2.20 7.04
CA GLY A 96 0.72 1.79 6.24
C GLY A 96 -0.03 2.92 5.58
N VAL A 97 -0.82 2.55 4.58
CA VAL A 97 -1.69 3.43 3.79
C VAL A 97 -3.14 2.95 3.91
N MET A 98 -4.07 3.88 4.08
CA MET A 98 -5.51 3.66 3.99
C MET A 98 -6.09 4.61 2.96
N LEU A 99 -6.93 4.07 2.08
CA LEU A 99 -7.72 4.86 1.14
C LEU A 99 -9.07 5.14 1.81
N LEU A 100 -9.48 6.41 1.79
CA LEU A 100 -10.63 6.93 2.51
C LEU A 100 -11.67 7.49 1.52
N ASP A 101 -12.91 7.61 2.02
CA ASP A 101 -14.04 8.23 1.32
C ASP A 101 -14.24 7.66 -0.08
N LEU A 102 -14.37 6.33 -0.09
CA LEU A 102 -14.48 5.54 -1.31
C LEU A 102 -15.82 5.79 -1.99
N ILE A 103 -15.79 6.09 -3.29
CA ILE A 103 -16.98 6.31 -4.11
C ILE A 103 -16.98 5.35 -5.29
N PRO A 104 -18.16 4.91 -5.77
CA PRO A 104 -18.23 4.06 -6.95
C PRO A 104 -17.70 4.79 -8.20
N HIS A 105 -17.18 4.04 -9.18
CA HIS A 105 -16.77 4.62 -10.47
C HIS A 105 -17.91 5.32 -11.21
N HIS A 106 -19.16 4.92 -10.97
CA HIS A 106 -20.32 5.48 -11.66
C HIS A 106 -21.60 5.43 -10.79
N PRO A 107 -22.46 6.46 -10.84
CA PRO A 107 -22.21 7.78 -11.42
C PRO A 107 -21.31 8.64 -10.52
N MET A 108 -20.33 9.32 -11.11
CA MET A 108 -19.46 10.27 -10.40
C MET A 108 -19.99 11.69 -10.61
N GLN A 109 -20.35 12.38 -9.52
CA GLN A 109 -20.78 13.78 -9.58
C GLN A 109 -19.59 14.69 -9.91
N LEU A 110 -19.81 15.64 -10.83
CA LEU A 110 -18.77 16.55 -11.31
C LEU A 110 -18.76 17.85 -10.52
N GLY A 111 -17.55 18.35 -10.27
CA GLY A 111 -17.38 19.69 -9.71
C GLY A 111 -17.65 20.74 -10.78
N LEU A 112 -18.39 21.80 -10.42
CA LEU A 112 -18.76 22.90 -11.31
C LEU A 112 -17.55 23.58 -12.00
N PHE A 113 -16.37 23.54 -11.35
CA PHE A 113 -15.12 24.14 -11.83
C PHE A 113 -14.06 23.13 -12.27
N GLN A 114 -14.39 21.84 -12.42
CA GLN A 114 -13.45 20.86 -12.98
C GLN A 114 -13.31 21.11 -14.49
N LYS A 115 -12.22 21.79 -14.87
CA LYS A 115 -11.94 22.21 -16.27
C LYS A 115 -11.88 21.07 -17.29
N GLU A 116 -11.61 19.84 -16.84
CA GLU A 116 -11.70 18.61 -17.63
C GLU A 116 -11.56 17.44 -16.66
N GLN A 117 -12.38 16.40 -16.81
CA GLN A 117 -12.15 15.20 -16.00
C GLN A 117 -10.82 14.56 -16.43
N ALA A 118 -9.99 14.15 -15.47
CA ALA A 118 -8.92 13.20 -15.77
C ALA A 118 -9.48 11.99 -16.56
N SER A 119 -10.65 11.46 -16.22
CA SER A 119 -11.27 10.34 -16.94
C SER A 119 -11.72 10.64 -18.38
N ILE A 120 -11.99 11.89 -18.75
CA ILE A 120 -12.45 12.28 -20.10
C ILE A 120 -11.30 12.78 -20.96
N SER A 121 -10.32 13.45 -20.37
CA SER A 121 -9.15 13.91 -21.10
C SER A 121 -8.36 12.72 -21.66
N GLU A 122 -7.76 12.90 -22.84
CA GLU A 122 -6.92 11.85 -23.44
C GLU A 122 -5.86 11.33 -22.47
N GLN A 123 -5.32 12.25 -21.66
CA GLN A 123 -4.27 11.91 -20.71
C GLN A 123 -4.78 10.95 -19.64
N GLY A 124 -5.94 11.17 -19.02
CA GLY A 124 -6.38 10.23 -17.99
C GLY A 124 -7.07 8.98 -18.55
N GLN A 125 -7.55 8.98 -19.80
CA GLN A 125 -7.83 7.72 -20.51
C GLN A 125 -6.57 6.86 -20.65
N LYS A 126 -5.45 7.45 -21.10
CA LYS A 126 -4.14 6.78 -21.18
C LYS A 126 -3.69 6.26 -19.81
N ARG A 127 -3.86 7.06 -18.74
CA ARG A 127 -3.51 6.64 -17.37
C ARG A 127 -4.39 5.49 -16.86
N ARG A 128 -5.69 5.51 -17.17
CA ARG A 128 -6.61 4.41 -16.83
C ARG A 128 -6.21 3.11 -17.53
N GLN A 129 -5.93 3.18 -18.83
CA GLN A 129 -5.43 2.04 -19.61
C GLN A 129 -4.11 1.51 -19.06
N LEU A 130 -3.19 2.39 -18.66
CA LEU A 130 -1.93 2.01 -18.01
C LEU A 130 -2.18 1.24 -16.71
N MET A 131 -3.05 1.75 -15.83
CA MET A 131 -3.37 1.10 -14.56
C MET A 131 -3.99 -0.29 -14.79
N GLN A 132 -4.93 -0.40 -15.73
CA GLN A 132 -5.55 -1.67 -16.11
C GLN A 132 -4.53 -2.67 -16.66
N THR A 133 -3.64 -2.22 -17.54
CA THR A 133 -2.59 -3.07 -18.13
C THR A 133 -1.64 -3.59 -17.04
N MET A 134 -1.26 -2.74 -16.11
CA MET A 134 -0.40 -3.10 -14.98
C MET A 134 -1.06 -4.14 -14.07
N ASP A 135 -2.34 -3.97 -13.76
CA ASP A 135 -3.11 -4.94 -12.96
C ASP A 135 -3.26 -6.28 -13.70
N GLN A 136 -3.49 -6.26 -15.01
CA GLN A 136 -3.57 -7.47 -15.84
C GLN A 136 -2.24 -8.24 -15.86
N LEU A 137 -1.11 -7.54 -16.00
CA LEU A 137 0.22 -8.15 -15.93
C LEU A 137 0.47 -8.78 -14.56
N ASN A 138 0.13 -8.09 -13.47
CA ASN A 138 0.25 -8.62 -12.12
C ASN A 138 -0.66 -9.82 -11.85
N ASN A 139 -1.84 -9.88 -12.46
CA ASN A 139 -2.71 -11.07 -12.34
C ASN A 139 -2.16 -12.27 -13.14
N LYS A 140 -1.54 -12.04 -14.31
CA LYS A 140 -1.01 -13.10 -15.18
C LYS A 140 0.34 -13.66 -14.74
N ILE A 141 1.30 -12.78 -14.43
CA ILE A 141 2.69 -13.15 -14.17
C ILE A 141 2.91 -13.47 -12.68
N GLY A 142 2.13 -12.84 -11.81
CA GLY A 142 2.23 -13.00 -10.37
C GLY A 142 2.08 -11.66 -9.66
N LYS A 143 1.58 -11.73 -8.42
CA LYS A 143 1.33 -10.55 -7.60
C LYS A 143 2.60 -9.70 -7.51
N GLN A 144 2.46 -8.43 -7.87
CA GLN A 144 3.54 -7.43 -7.78
C GLN A 144 4.75 -7.74 -8.67
N ALA A 145 4.55 -8.45 -9.78
CA ALA A 145 5.56 -8.63 -10.83
C ALA A 145 5.99 -7.30 -11.46
N VAL A 146 5.05 -6.37 -11.63
CA VAL A 146 5.29 -5.01 -12.14
C VAL A 146 4.78 -3.99 -11.13
N GLY A 147 5.61 -2.99 -10.85
CA GLY A 147 5.39 -1.99 -9.79
C GLY A 147 6.05 -0.66 -10.12
N PHE A 148 5.53 0.42 -9.56
CA PHE A 148 6.26 1.67 -9.40
C PHE A 148 7.40 1.45 -8.40
N GLY A 149 8.65 1.62 -8.83
CA GLY A 149 9.84 1.44 -7.99
C GLY A 149 9.99 0.01 -7.48
N LEU A 150 10.97 -0.73 -8.01
CA LEU A 150 11.15 -2.14 -7.68
C LEU A 150 11.41 -2.32 -6.17
N ALA A 151 10.57 -3.11 -5.51
CA ALA A 151 10.79 -3.49 -4.12
C ALA A 151 11.97 -4.45 -4.01
N ARG A 152 12.82 -4.26 -3.00
CA ARG A 152 13.91 -5.20 -2.72
C ARG A 152 13.33 -6.54 -2.28
N LYS A 153 13.86 -7.64 -2.84
CA LYS A 153 13.46 -9.01 -2.46
C LYS A 153 13.64 -9.29 -0.96
N GLU A 154 14.59 -8.62 -0.31
CA GLU A 154 14.89 -8.79 1.13
C GLU A 154 14.59 -7.54 1.95
N ALA A 155 13.50 -6.84 1.65
CA ALA A 155 13.17 -5.62 2.37
C ALA A 155 12.72 -5.92 3.82
N ASN A 156 13.17 -5.10 4.78
CA ASN A 156 12.88 -5.27 6.21
C ASN A 156 11.39 -5.24 6.58
N TRP A 157 10.56 -4.63 5.73
CA TRP A 157 9.09 -4.58 5.84
C TRP A 157 8.35 -5.80 5.28
N GLN A 158 9.05 -6.72 4.61
CA GLN A 158 8.42 -7.95 4.19
C GLN A 158 8.06 -8.81 5.40
N MET A 159 6.96 -9.54 5.29
CA MET A 159 6.50 -10.43 6.36
C MET A 159 7.52 -11.56 6.55
N LYS A 160 8.13 -11.65 7.73
CA LYS A 160 8.84 -12.86 8.15
C LYS A 160 7.83 -13.88 8.69
N MET A 161 7.88 -15.09 8.12
CA MET A 161 7.06 -16.23 8.52
C MET A 161 7.85 -17.27 9.34
N ALA A 162 8.92 -16.85 10.03
CA ALA A 162 9.83 -17.77 10.72
C ALA A 162 9.18 -18.63 11.82
N HIS A 163 8.07 -18.16 12.40
CA HIS A 163 7.28 -18.89 13.40
C HIS A 163 5.94 -19.39 12.85
N ARG A 164 5.80 -19.52 11.53
CA ARG A 164 4.60 -20.08 10.92
C ARG A 164 4.55 -21.58 11.24
N SER A 165 3.40 -22.07 11.70
CA SER A 165 3.18 -23.52 11.76
C SER A 165 3.31 -24.13 10.37
N PRO A 166 3.66 -25.42 10.27
CA PRO A 166 3.63 -26.09 8.99
C PRO A 166 2.23 -26.04 8.35
N ARG A 167 2.23 -26.08 7.02
CA ARG A 167 1.09 -25.96 6.11
C ARG A 167 0.32 -27.28 6.03
N TYR A 168 -0.10 -27.82 7.16
CA TYR A 168 -0.75 -29.13 7.27
C TYR A 168 -1.91 -29.34 6.27
N THR A 169 -2.67 -28.29 5.97
CA THR A 169 -3.84 -28.36 5.09
C THR A 169 -3.56 -27.96 3.64
N THR A 170 -2.40 -27.37 3.35
CA THR A 170 -2.10 -26.77 2.04
C THR A 170 -0.79 -27.25 1.40
N CYS A 171 -0.01 -28.08 2.10
CA CYS A 171 1.21 -28.68 1.60
C CYS A 171 1.35 -30.11 2.12
N TRP A 172 1.24 -31.09 1.22
CA TRP A 172 1.34 -32.52 1.54
C TRP A 172 2.65 -32.90 2.23
N GLN A 173 3.75 -32.23 1.86
CA GLN A 173 5.08 -32.47 2.43
C GLN A 173 5.21 -32.01 3.89
N GLU A 174 4.28 -31.19 4.38
CA GLU A 174 4.29 -30.64 5.73
C GLU A 174 3.31 -31.37 6.66
N ILE A 175 2.64 -32.44 6.20
CA ILE A 175 1.72 -33.25 7.00
C ILE A 175 2.49 -34.03 8.07
N PRO A 176 2.01 -34.12 9.32
CA PRO A 176 2.67 -34.87 10.38
C PRO A 176 2.77 -36.36 10.01
N VAL A 177 3.97 -36.93 10.08
CA VAL A 177 4.19 -38.36 9.85
C VAL A 177 4.14 -39.08 11.19
N VAL A 178 3.15 -39.96 11.36
CA VAL A 178 3.08 -40.89 12.50
C VAL A 178 3.81 -42.17 12.13
N LYS A 179 4.80 -42.56 12.94
CA LYS A 179 5.46 -43.87 12.80
C LYS A 179 4.80 -44.85 13.77
N ALA A 180 4.35 -45.99 13.27
CA ALA A 180 3.88 -47.09 14.11
C ALA A 180 5.06 -47.72 14.87
N LYS A 181 4.80 -48.22 16.07
CA LYS A 181 5.72 -49.07 16.82
C LYS A 181 5.58 -50.51 16.36
#